data_AF-A0A7D8UD10-F1
#
_entry.id   AF-A0A7D8UD10-F1
#
_cell.length_a   1.000
_cell.length_b   1.000
_cell.length_c   1.000
_cell.angle_alpha   90.00
_cell.angle_beta   90.00
_cell.angle_gamma   90.00
#
_symmetry.space_group_name_H-M   'P 1'
#
loop_
_entity.id
_entity.type
_entity.pdbx_description
1 polymer ?
#
loop_
_entity_poly.entity_id
_entity_poly.type
_entity_poly.pdbx_seq_one_letter_code
_entity_poly.pdbx_strand_id
1 'polypeptide(L)'
;MAKRTQIVCLHEGKQGRSIDPVFINALVKALKPSWIRPFVGSNLVRPIPCGGRGELIQRVPAALRACIRAGADTTLVVFADVDHDKPDCEALKAEFWRVARDAGITETEFAQIVFAFAKDRLENWIQFLHTGSTDESQEGPRVQYNRQAADAARFLADRCANQTNDPPLPPSLAWSCGNWRDLVRRMK
;
A
#
# COMPACT_ATOMS: atom_id res chain seq x y z
N MET A 1 3.24 20.75 -18.73
CA MET A 1 2.28 19.65 -18.47
C MET A 1 3.05 18.37 -18.23
N ALA A 2 2.89 17.77 -17.05
CA ALA A 2 3.51 16.48 -16.76
C ALA A 2 2.95 15.41 -17.71
N LYS A 3 3.84 14.67 -18.36
CA LYS A 3 3.48 13.63 -19.36
C LYS A 3 3.27 12.25 -18.73
N ARG A 4 3.44 12.09 -17.41
CA ARG A 4 3.47 10.80 -16.71
C ARG A 4 2.98 10.91 -15.26
N THR A 5 2.04 10.04 -14.89
CA THR A 5 1.64 9.78 -13.51
C THR A 5 2.55 8.71 -12.91
N GLN A 6 3.06 8.92 -11.70
CA GLN A 6 3.97 8.00 -11.00
C GLN A 6 3.42 7.58 -9.65
N ILE A 7 3.48 6.27 -9.37
CA ILE A 7 3.16 5.73 -8.05
C ILE A 7 4.43 5.07 -7.52
N VAL A 8 5.01 5.66 -6.49
CA VAL A 8 6.18 5.13 -5.80
C VAL A 8 5.68 4.27 -4.65
N CYS A 9 5.96 2.97 -4.69
CA CYS A 9 5.53 2.03 -3.66
C CYS A 9 6.75 1.58 -2.87
N LEU A 10 6.93 2.10 -1.66
CA LEU A 10 7.93 1.55 -0.75
C LEU A 10 7.34 0.32 -0.08
N HIS A 11 8.11 -0.76 0.03
CA HIS A 11 7.68 -1.96 0.71
C HIS A 11 8.82 -2.63 1.48
N GLU A 12 8.46 -3.43 2.48
CA GLU A 12 9.39 -4.28 3.19
C GLU A 12 9.93 -5.42 2.30
N GLY A 13 11.06 -5.98 2.69
CA GLY A 13 11.72 -7.07 1.99
C GLY A 13 12.83 -6.63 1.04
N LYS A 14 13.46 -7.64 0.43
CA LYS A 14 14.60 -7.49 -0.49
C LYS A 14 14.17 -7.80 -1.92
N GLN A 15 14.86 -7.19 -2.89
CA GLN A 15 14.58 -7.38 -4.31
C GLN A 15 14.57 -8.86 -4.71
N GLY A 16 13.55 -9.27 -5.47
CA GLY A 16 13.43 -10.62 -6.03
C GLY A 16 12.96 -11.71 -5.06
N ARG A 17 12.63 -11.38 -3.81
CA ARG A 17 12.22 -12.37 -2.78
C ARG A 17 10.81 -12.17 -2.21
N SER A 18 10.07 -11.16 -2.68
CA SER A 18 8.74 -10.85 -2.17
C SER A 18 7.66 -10.93 -3.25
N ILE A 19 6.46 -11.33 -2.85
CA ILE A 19 5.23 -11.29 -3.65
C ILE A 19 4.66 -9.87 -3.75
N ASP A 20 5.08 -8.96 -2.88
CA ASP A 20 4.55 -7.59 -2.80
C ASP A 20 4.63 -6.87 -4.15
N PRO A 21 5.74 -6.88 -4.91
CA PRO A 21 5.79 -6.19 -6.19
C PRO A 21 4.73 -6.71 -7.18
N VAL A 22 4.40 -8.01 -7.15
CA VAL A 22 3.35 -8.58 -8.00
C VAL A 22 1.98 -8.11 -7.54
N PHE A 23 1.70 -8.23 -6.24
CA PHE A 23 0.45 -7.81 -5.63
C PHE A 23 0.19 -6.31 -5.85
N ILE A 24 1.17 -5.46 -5.51
CA ILE A 24 1.12 -4.01 -5.66
C ILE A 24 0.83 -3.61 -7.11
N ASN A 25 1.55 -4.21 -8.07
CA ASN A 25 1.35 -3.89 -9.49
C ASN A 25 -0.05 -4.31 -9.97
N ALA A 26 -0.54 -5.47 -9.55
CA ALA A 26 -1.87 -5.94 -9.91
C ALA A 26 -2.97 -5.07 -9.27
N LEU A 27 -2.82 -4.71 -8.00
CA LEU A 27 -3.77 -3.89 -7.24
C LEU A 27 -3.91 -2.50 -7.86
N VAL A 28 -2.79 -1.80 -8.06
CA VAL A 28 -2.80 -0.43 -8.63
C VAL A 28 -3.40 -0.40 -10.03
N LYS A 29 -3.13 -1.42 -10.86
CA LYS A 29 -3.75 -1.54 -12.19
C LYS A 29 -5.25 -1.83 -12.10
N ALA A 30 -5.67 -2.66 -11.16
CA ALA A 30 -7.06 -3.05 -10.99
C ALA A 30 -7.94 -1.93 -10.40
N LEU A 31 -7.38 -1.12 -9.49
CA LEU A 31 -8.07 0.04 -8.92
C LEU A 31 -8.47 1.09 -9.97
N LYS A 32 -7.85 1.07 -11.16
CA LYS A 32 -8.07 2.01 -12.28
C LYS A 32 -8.30 3.46 -11.79
N PRO A 33 -7.46 4.01 -10.92
CA PRO A 33 -7.67 5.35 -10.38
C PRO A 33 -7.77 6.39 -11.50
N SER A 34 -8.67 7.36 -11.37
CA SER A 34 -9.01 8.35 -12.41
C SER A 34 -7.82 9.16 -12.96
N TRP A 35 -6.74 9.27 -12.18
CA TRP A 35 -5.50 9.97 -12.55
C TRP A 35 -4.43 9.07 -13.20
N ILE A 36 -4.59 7.73 -13.15
CA ILE A 36 -3.90 6.82 -14.06
C ILE A 36 -4.57 7.00 -15.41
N ARG A 37 -3.97 7.86 -16.24
CA ARG A 37 -4.55 8.26 -17.52
C ARG A 37 -4.77 7.00 -18.38
N PRO A 38 -6.01 6.72 -18.81
CA PRO A 38 -6.29 5.50 -19.57
C PRO A 38 -5.77 5.57 -21.01
N PHE A 39 -5.56 6.77 -21.57
CA PHE A 39 -5.25 6.94 -23.00
C PHE A 39 -4.17 7.99 -23.35
N VAL A 40 -3.55 8.66 -22.37
CA VAL A 40 -2.54 9.72 -22.65
C VAL A 40 -1.36 9.63 -21.67
N GLY A 41 -0.22 9.12 -22.13
CA GLY A 41 1.04 9.07 -21.34
C GLY A 41 1.38 7.69 -20.75
N SER A 42 2.50 7.61 -20.04
CA SER A 42 3.00 6.38 -19.39
C SER A 42 2.69 6.44 -17.88
N ASN A 43 1.92 5.48 -17.36
CA ASN A 43 1.74 5.30 -15.91
C ASN A 43 2.86 4.39 -15.39
N LEU A 44 3.58 4.82 -14.37
CA LEU A 44 4.72 4.07 -13.84
C LEU A 44 4.51 3.75 -12.37
N VAL A 45 4.29 2.46 -12.08
CA VAL A 45 4.33 1.93 -10.71
C VAL A 45 5.78 1.49 -10.43
N ARG A 46 6.36 2.04 -9.37
CA ARG A 46 7.74 1.76 -8.94
C ARG A 46 7.73 1.10 -7.56
N PRO A 47 7.64 -0.24 -7.47
CA PRO A 47 7.92 -0.94 -6.23
C PRO A 47 9.41 -0.80 -5.89
N ILE A 48 9.69 -0.34 -4.68
CA ILE A 48 11.03 -0.13 -4.15
C ILE A 48 11.15 -0.94 -2.85
N PRO A 49 11.94 -2.03 -2.85
CA PRO A 49 12.23 -2.76 -1.63
C PRO A 49 13.09 -1.89 -0.70
N CYS A 50 12.76 -1.90 0.58
CA CYS A 50 13.42 -1.09 1.59
C CYS A 50 14.10 -1.89 2.69
N GLY A 51 14.21 -3.23 2.56
CA GLY A 51 14.78 -4.05 3.62
C GLY A 51 13.78 -4.26 4.76
N GLY A 52 14.21 -4.08 6.00
CA GLY A 52 13.30 -4.21 7.15
C GLY A 52 12.45 -2.96 7.40
N ARG A 53 11.41 -3.09 8.23
CA ARG A 53 10.53 -1.98 8.67
C ARG A 53 11.28 -0.73 9.14
N GLY A 54 12.36 -0.88 9.91
CA GLY A 54 13.17 0.26 10.36
C GLY A 54 13.79 1.05 9.22
N GLU A 55 14.35 0.36 8.22
CA GLU A 55 14.92 0.98 7.01
C GLU A 55 13.82 1.63 6.15
N LEU A 56 12.66 0.98 6.05
CA LEU A 56 11.48 1.52 5.38
C LEU A 56 11.04 2.85 6.01
N ILE A 57 10.86 2.89 7.34
CA ILE A 57 10.47 4.08 8.10
C ILE A 57 11.46 5.22 7.86
N GLN A 58 12.77 4.95 7.92
CA GLN A 58 13.81 5.95 7.70
C GLN A 58 13.82 6.51 6.27
N ARG A 59 13.35 5.74 5.29
CA ARG A 59 13.35 6.14 3.87
C ARG A 59 12.15 7.00 3.48
N VAL A 60 11.03 6.86 4.20
CA VAL A 60 9.76 7.58 3.89
C VAL A 60 9.95 9.09 3.74
N PRO A 61 10.63 9.83 4.65
CA PRO A 61 10.70 11.29 4.55
C PRO A 61 11.39 11.76 3.27
N ALA A 62 12.48 11.11 2.88
CA ALA A 62 13.20 11.42 1.64
C ALA A 62 12.37 11.10 0.39
N ALA A 63 11.67 9.96 0.40
CA ALA A 63 10.78 9.57 -0.70
C ALA A 63 9.60 10.53 -0.85
N LEU A 64 8.96 10.93 0.26
CA LEU A 64 7.83 11.87 0.25
C LEU A 64 8.25 13.21 -0.35
N ARG A 65 9.40 13.76 0.07
CA ARG A 65 9.95 15.00 -0.52
C ARG A 65 10.19 14.86 -2.02
N ALA A 66 10.67 13.71 -2.47
CA ALA A 66 10.87 13.48 -3.90
C ALA A 66 9.53 13.48 -4.65
N CYS A 67 8.49 12.86 -4.09
CA CYS A 67 7.14 12.89 -4.65
C CYS A 67 6.56 14.31 -4.70
N ILE A 68 6.65 15.07 -3.61
CA ILE A 68 6.18 16.46 -3.53
C ILE A 68 6.87 17.33 -4.57
N ARG A 69 8.22 17.24 -4.69
CA ARG A 69 8.98 18.00 -5.70
C ARG A 69 8.64 17.60 -7.13
N ALA A 70 8.27 16.34 -7.37
CA ALA A 70 7.83 15.88 -8.69
C ALA A 70 6.45 16.42 -9.08
N GLY A 71 5.66 16.89 -8.11
CA GLY A 71 4.36 17.51 -8.30
C GLY A 71 3.18 16.53 -8.17
N ALA A 72 1.97 17.05 -8.37
CA ALA A 72 0.69 16.39 -8.10
C ALA A 72 0.45 15.07 -8.87
N ASP A 73 1.24 14.79 -9.89
CA ASP A 73 1.17 13.53 -10.65
C ASP A 73 1.94 12.37 -9.98
N THR A 74 2.56 12.59 -8.82
CA THR A 74 3.32 11.56 -8.09
C THR A 74 2.73 11.26 -6.72
N THR A 75 2.40 9.99 -6.45
CA THR A 75 1.88 9.52 -5.16
C THR A 75 2.88 8.57 -4.49
N LEU A 76 3.12 8.76 -3.19
CA LEU A 76 3.85 7.81 -2.36
C LEU A 76 2.87 6.85 -1.68
N VAL A 77 3.07 5.54 -1.89
CA VAL A 77 2.38 4.46 -1.21
C VAL A 77 3.40 3.68 -0.38
N VAL A 78 3.04 3.35 0.85
CA VAL A 78 3.91 2.60 1.78
C VAL A 78 3.19 1.31 2.16
N PHE A 79 3.80 0.19 1.82
CA PHE A 79 3.39 -1.15 2.23
C PHE A 79 4.29 -1.62 3.37
N ALA A 80 3.69 -2.04 4.46
CA ALA A 80 4.42 -2.53 5.63
C ALA A 80 3.60 -3.59 6.37
N ASP A 81 4.31 -4.44 7.11
CA ASP A 81 3.71 -5.46 7.93
C ASP A 81 3.53 -4.93 9.36
N VAL A 82 2.34 -5.14 9.93
CA VAL A 82 2.02 -4.81 11.33
C VAL A 82 2.34 -6.04 12.16
N ASP A 83 3.61 -6.18 12.53
CA ASP A 83 4.08 -7.27 13.38
C ASP A 83 3.39 -7.28 14.77
N HIS A 84 3.69 -8.30 15.56
CA HIS A 84 3.20 -8.50 16.93
C HIS A 84 3.65 -7.42 17.93
N ASP A 85 4.70 -6.66 17.63
CA ASP A 85 5.18 -5.56 18.48
C ASP A 85 4.33 -4.29 18.35
N LYS A 86 3.34 -4.27 17.44
CA LYS A 86 2.37 -3.20 17.28
C LYS A 86 0.94 -3.70 17.52
N PRO A 87 0.13 -2.94 18.28
CA PRO A 87 -1.26 -3.31 18.50
C PRO A 87 -2.08 -3.21 17.21
N ASP A 88 -1.86 -2.18 16.40
CA ASP A 88 -2.65 -1.89 15.20
C ASP A 88 -1.90 -1.03 14.16
N CYS A 89 -2.59 -0.75 13.05
CA CYS A 89 -2.08 0.07 11.95
C CYS A 89 -1.82 1.53 12.33
N GLU A 90 -2.57 2.11 13.27
CA GLU A 90 -2.40 3.50 13.70
C GLU A 90 -1.13 3.65 14.55
N ALA A 91 -0.84 2.67 15.41
CA ALA A 91 0.40 2.62 16.17
C ALA A 91 1.62 2.55 15.25
N LEU A 92 1.56 1.73 14.18
CA LEU A 92 2.62 1.70 13.18
C LEU A 92 2.73 3.04 12.43
N LYS A 93 1.61 3.62 11.99
CA LYS A 93 1.57 4.92 11.31
C LYS A 93 2.16 6.04 12.19
N ALA A 94 1.95 6.00 13.50
CA ALA A 94 2.52 6.95 14.45
C ALA A 94 4.07 6.89 14.48
N GLU A 95 4.67 5.71 14.27
CA GLU A 95 6.14 5.61 14.16
C GLU A 95 6.67 6.25 12.87
N PHE A 96 5.99 6.01 11.75
CA PHE A 96 6.27 6.71 10.49
C PHE A 96 6.15 8.22 10.67
N TRP A 97 5.10 8.68 11.37
CA TRP A 97 4.89 10.10 11.62
C TRP A 97 6.00 10.70 12.47
N ARG A 98 6.41 10.02 13.56
CA ARG A 98 7.49 10.49 14.42
C ARG A 98 8.77 10.76 13.62
N VAL A 99 9.19 9.78 12.81
CA VAL A 99 10.42 9.92 11.99
C VAL A 99 10.25 10.98 10.90
N ALA A 100 9.07 11.08 10.27
CA ALA A 100 8.80 12.13 9.28
C ALA A 100 8.83 13.54 9.90
N ARG A 101 8.23 13.72 11.06
CA ARG A 101 8.22 14.98 11.81
C ARG A 101 9.64 15.37 12.24
N ASP A 102 10.41 14.43 12.78
CA ASP A 102 11.81 14.67 13.19
C ASP A 102 12.68 15.06 11.96
N ALA A 103 12.31 14.59 10.77
CA ALA A 103 12.92 14.98 9.52
C ALA A 103 12.41 16.32 8.96
N GLY A 104 11.42 16.97 9.58
CA GLY A 104 10.84 18.25 9.15
C GLY A 104 9.72 18.14 8.11
N ILE A 105 9.01 17.02 8.04
CA ILE A 105 7.79 16.87 7.24
C ILE A 105 6.60 17.43 8.02
N THR A 106 5.78 18.24 7.36
CA THR A 106 4.54 18.77 7.95
C THR A 106 3.43 17.72 7.97
N GLU A 107 2.43 17.90 8.84
CA GLU A 107 1.29 16.98 8.92
C GLU A 107 0.51 16.91 7.60
N THR A 108 0.35 18.05 6.93
CA THR A 108 -0.29 18.15 5.62
C THR A 108 0.46 17.38 4.53
N GLU A 109 1.80 17.43 4.54
CA GLU A 109 2.62 16.64 3.62
C GLU A 109 2.53 15.14 3.95
N PHE A 110 2.60 14.78 5.24
CA PHE A 110 2.51 13.40 5.69
C PHE A 110 1.16 12.76 5.35
N ALA A 111 0.07 13.52 5.46
CA ALA A 111 -1.27 13.08 5.08
C ALA A 111 -1.40 12.72 3.59
N GLN A 112 -0.45 13.14 2.73
CA GLN A 112 -0.43 12.75 1.31
C GLN A 112 0.02 11.30 1.10
N ILE A 113 0.69 10.68 2.08
CA ILE A 113 1.10 9.28 1.99
C ILE A 113 -0.12 8.37 2.04
N VAL A 114 -0.07 7.30 1.25
CA VAL A 114 -1.07 6.23 1.29
C VAL A 114 -0.45 5.02 1.96
N PHE A 115 -0.96 4.67 3.15
CA PHE A 115 -0.47 3.51 3.90
C PHE A 115 -1.32 2.27 3.60
N ALA A 116 -0.64 1.15 3.37
CA ALA A 116 -1.21 -0.16 3.11
C ALA A 116 -0.55 -1.16 4.07
N PHE A 117 -1.19 -1.41 5.21
CA PHE A 117 -0.60 -2.13 6.32
C PHE A 117 -1.30 -3.46 6.56
N ALA A 118 -0.59 -4.57 6.32
CA ALA A 118 -1.11 -5.91 6.53
C ALA A 118 -0.75 -6.40 7.94
N LYS A 119 -1.71 -6.91 8.70
CA LYS A 119 -1.42 -7.50 10.01
C LYS A 119 -0.71 -8.84 9.83
N ASP A 120 0.40 -8.96 10.55
CA ASP A 120 1.40 -10.01 10.39
C ASP A 120 2.04 -9.99 9.00
N ARG A 121 1.36 -10.42 7.93
CA ARG A 121 1.91 -10.46 6.56
C ARG A 121 0.84 -10.29 5.50
N LEU A 122 1.23 -9.80 4.31
CA LEU A 122 0.36 -9.66 3.14
C LEU A 122 -0.37 -10.97 2.75
N GLU A 123 0.22 -12.12 3.02
CA GLU A 123 -0.38 -13.43 2.79
C GLU A 123 -1.72 -13.64 3.52
N ASN A 124 -1.95 -13.01 4.68
CA ASN A 124 -3.24 -13.04 5.37
C ASN A 124 -4.36 -12.41 4.53
N TRP A 125 -4.05 -11.30 3.86
CA TRP A 125 -5.01 -10.69 2.93
C TRP A 125 -5.28 -11.61 1.75
N ILE A 126 -4.24 -12.23 1.19
CA ILE A 126 -4.39 -13.14 0.05
C ILE A 126 -5.24 -14.34 0.46
N GLN A 127 -5.02 -14.92 1.65
CA GLN A 127 -5.86 -15.99 2.17
C GLN A 127 -7.32 -15.57 2.25
N PHE A 128 -7.62 -14.46 2.95
CA PHE A 128 -8.99 -13.95 3.08
C PHE A 128 -9.66 -13.71 1.72
N LEU A 129 -8.94 -13.14 0.76
CA LEU A 129 -9.48 -12.83 -0.56
C LEU A 129 -9.78 -14.08 -1.40
N HIS A 130 -9.18 -15.23 -1.07
CA HIS A 130 -9.47 -16.51 -1.72
C HIS A 130 -10.51 -17.36 -0.99
N THR A 131 -10.49 -17.36 0.35
CA THR A 131 -11.30 -18.27 1.17
C THR A 131 -12.50 -17.61 1.83
N GLY A 132 -12.52 -16.27 1.90
CA GLY A 132 -13.48 -15.48 2.68
C GLY A 132 -13.17 -15.39 4.17
N SER A 133 -12.04 -15.95 4.66
CA SER A 133 -11.68 -15.91 6.08
C SER A 133 -10.16 -15.98 6.29
N THR A 134 -9.68 -15.27 7.31
CA THR A 134 -8.29 -15.35 7.79
C THR A 134 -8.26 -15.01 9.27
N ASP A 135 -7.25 -15.51 9.98
CA ASP A 135 -6.94 -15.10 11.36
C ASP A 135 -5.69 -14.23 11.34
N GLU A 136 -5.85 -12.91 11.49
CA GLU A 136 -4.74 -11.95 11.50
C GLU A 136 -3.86 -12.05 12.76
N SER A 137 -4.24 -12.87 13.75
CA SER A 137 -3.38 -13.18 14.90
C SER A 137 -2.34 -14.26 14.62
N GLN A 138 -2.45 -14.95 13.48
CA GLN A 138 -1.57 -16.04 13.06
C GLN A 138 -0.82 -15.68 11.77
N GLU A 139 0.30 -16.36 11.53
CA GLU A 139 1.01 -16.22 10.26
C GLU A 139 0.21 -16.82 9.10
N GLY A 140 -0.01 -16.01 8.07
CA GLY A 140 -0.72 -16.41 6.87
C GLY A 140 0.03 -17.48 6.06
N PRO A 141 -0.69 -18.34 5.31
CA PRO A 141 -0.07 -19.39 4.52
C PRO A 141 0.81 -18.80 3.42
N ARG A 142 2.01 -19.35 3.26
CA ARG A 142 2.97 -18.90 2.23
C ARG A 142 2.35 -19.02 0.83
N VAL A 143 2.35 -17.91 0.09
CA VAL A 143 1.86 -17.85 -1.29
C VAL A 143 2.99 -18.24 -2.24
N GLN A 144 2.82 -19.35 -2.94
CA GLN A 144 3.85 -19.91 -3.85
C GLN A 144 3.75 -19.38 -5.28
N TYR A 145 2.58 -18.88 -5.69
CA TYR A 145 2.30 -18.53 -7.08
C TYR A 145 1.96 -17.06 -7.25
N ASN A 146 2.70 -16.38 -8.13
CA ASN A 146 2.46 -14.97 -8.49
C ASN A 146 1.03 -14.73 -9.00
N ARG A 147 0.43 -15.71 -9.67
CA ARG A 147 -0.96 -15.62 -10.13
C ARG A 147 -1.94 -15.48 -8.97
N GLN A 148 -1.74 -16.21 -7.88
CA GLN A 148 -2.59 -16.16 -6.69
C GLN A 148 -2.57 -14.76 -6.06
N ALA A 149 -1.38 -14.15 -5.95
CA ALA A 149 -1.22 -12.79 -5.46
C ALA A 149 -1.87 -11.75 -6.41
N ALA A 150 -1.70 -11.92 -7.72
CA ALA A 150 -2.29 -11.02 -8.71
C ALA A 150 -3.83 -11.09 -8.74
N ASP A 151 -4.41 -12.28 -8.62
CA ASP A 151 -5.86 -12.48 -8.60
C ASP A 151 -6.47 -11.92 -7.30
N ALA A 152 -5.82 -12.17 -6.15
CA ALA A 152 -6.21 -11.55 -4.88
C ALA A 152 -6.18 -10.02 -4.95
N ALA A 153 -5.12 -9.44 -5.51
CA ALA A 153 -5.00 -7.99 -5.69
C ALA A 153 -6.13 -7.38 -6.54
N ARG A 154 -6.57 -8.08 -7.60
CA ARG A 154 -7.72 -7.65 -8.41
C ARG A 154 -9.02 -7.73 -7.63
N PHE A 155 -9.23 -8.81 -6.88
CA PHE A 155 -10.41 -8.97 -6.04
C PHE A 155 -10.46 -7.90 -4.93
N LEU A 156 -9.31 -7.57 -4.34
CA LEU A 156 -9.19 -6.49 -3.37
C LEU A 156 -9.60 -5.13 -3.96
N ALA A 157 -9.13 -4.81 -5.17
CA ALA A 157 -9.50 -3.56 -5.83
C ALA A 157 -11.02 -3.42 -5.96
N ASP A 158 -11.69 -4.50 -6.36
CA ASP A 158 -13.15 -4.53 -6.49
C ASP A 158 -13.84 -4.35 -5.14
N ARG A 159 -13.40 -5.07 -4.09
CA ARG A 159 -13.98 -4.95 -2.75
C ARG A 159 -13.78 -3.57 -2.13
N CYS A 160 -12.59 -2.99 -2.23
CA CYS A 160 -12.35 -1.63 -1.72
C CYS A 160 -13.16 -0.57 -2.51
N ALA A 161 -13.46 -0.81 -3.79
CA ALA A 161 -14.24 0.12 -4.61
C ALA A 161 -15.76 -0.01 -4.36
N ASN A 162 -16.28 -1.23 -4.30
CA ASN A 162 -17.71 -1.52 -4.27
C ASN A 162 -18.30 -1.56 -2.85
N GLN A 163 -17.46 -1.42 -1.81
CA GLN A 163 -17.87 -1.53 -0.39
C GLN A 163 -18.59 -2.84 -0.08
N THR A 164 -18.33 -3.88 -0.85
CA THR A 164 -18.85 -5.22 -0.57
C THR A 164 -18.21 -5.64 0.75
N ASN A 165 -19.02 -5.79 1.79
CA ASN A 165 -18.59 -6.08 3.16
C ASN A 165 -18.93 -7.50 3.62
N ASP A 166 -19.37 -8.37 2.70
CA ASP A 166 -19.67 -9.77 3.01
C ASP A 166 -18.71 -10.72 2.29
N PRO A 167 -17.93 -11.55 3.00
CA PRO A 167 -17.71 -11.51 4.46
C PRO A 167 -16.97 -10.23 4.89
N PRO A 168 -17.08 -9.77 6.15
CA PRO A 168 -16.40 -8.56 6.63
C PRO A 168 -14.90 -8.59 6.36
N LEU A 169 -14.35 -7.46 5.91
CA LEU A 169 -12.90 -7.35 5.69
C LEU A 169 -12.16 -7.50 7.03
N PRO A 170 -11.02 -8.20 7.07
CA PRO A 170 -10.14 -8.22 8.23
C PRO A 170 -9.72 -6.79 8.63
N PRO A 171 -9.52 -6.50 9.93
CA PRO A 171 -9.22 -5.16 10.42
C PRO A 171 -8.13 -4.41 9.65
N SER A 172 -6.97 -5.04 9.39
CA SER A 172 -5.87 -4.36 8.71
C SER A 172 -6.16 -4.08 7.23
N LEU A 173 -6.93 -4.98 6.59
CA LEU A 173 -7.40 -4.83 5.22
C LEU A 173 -8.46 -3.72 5.11
N ALA A 174 -9.41 -3.68 6.06
CA ALA A 174 -10.45 -2.65 6.13
C ALA A 174 -9.82 -1.26 6.32
N TRP A 175 -8.83 -1.14 7.21
CA TRP A 175 -8.07 0.08 7.44
C TRP A 175 -7.36 0.55 6.17
N SER A 176 -6.66 -0.36 5.48
CA SER A 176 -5.95 -0.06 4.23
C SER A 176 -6.91 0.32 3.09
N CYS A 177 -8.07 -0.35 2.97
CA CYS A 177 -9.15 0.07 2.07
C CYS A 177 -9.68 1.47 2.38
N GLY A 178 -9.66 1.92 3.64
CA GLY A 178 -9.93 3.31 4.00
C GLY A 178 -8.96 4.27 3.32
N ASN A 179 -7.65 4.07 3.52
CA ASN A 179 -6.60 4.93 2.96
C ASN A 179 -6.63 4.99 1.42
N TRP A 180 -6.89 3.86 0.75
CA TRP A 180 -7.01 3.85 -0.71
C TRP A 180 -8.25 4.61 -1.19
N ARG A 181 -9.39 4.49 -0.49
CA ARG A 181 -10.58 5.28 -0.83
C ARG A 181 -10.34 6.77 -0.65
N ASP A 182 -9.63 7.17 0.40
CA ASP A 182 -9.28 8.57 0.63
C ASP A 182 -8.31 9.09 -0.44
N LEU A 183 -7.37 8.27 -0.91
CA LEU A 183 -6.59 8.58 -2.11
C LEU A 183 -7.50 8.80 -3.32
N VAL A 184 -8.41 7.85 -3.60
CA VAL A 184 -9.30 7.96 -4.77
C VAL A 184 -10.17 9.21 -4.71
N ARG A 185 -10.68 9.60 -3.53
CA ARG A 185 -11.46 10.82 -3.36
C ARG A 185 -10.66 12.10 -3.60
N ARG A 186 -9.40 12.16 -3.13
CA ARG A 186 -8.52 13.34 -3.30
C ARG A 186 -8.13 13.63 -4.74
N MET A 187 -8.23 12.62 -5.60
CA MET A 187 -7.77 12.68 -6.98
C MET A 187 -8.93 12.74 -7.99
N LYS A 188 -10.16 12.91 -7.50
CA LYS A 188 -11.33 13.33 -8.30
C LYS A 188 -11.34 14.85 -8.40
#